data_AF-A0A965U4L7-F1
#
_entry.id   AF-A0A965U4L7-F1
#
_cell.length_a   1.000
_cell.length_b   1.000
_cell.length_c   1.000
_cell.angle_alpha   90.00
_cell.angle_beta   90.00
_cell.angle_gamma   90.00
#
_symmetry.space_group_name_H-M   'P 1'
#
loop_
_entity.id
_entity.type
_entity.pdbx_description
1 polymer ?
#
loop_
_entity_poly.entity_id
_entity_poly.type
_entity_poly.pdbx_seq_one_letter_code
_entity_poly.pdbx_strand_id
1 'polypeptide(L)' 'MKAWGISHVGMQRKLNEDAYAIRIFGEHGQAFFVVCDGMGGAKAGDVASRIAVESFSE' A
#
# COMPACT_ATOMS: atom_id res chain seq x y z
N MET A 1 -9.68 -16.88 -5.34
CA MET A 1 -8.24 -16.52 -5.24
C MET A 1 -7.88 -16.37 -3.76
N LYS A 2 -6.65 -16.67 -3.35
CA LYS A 2 -6.12 -16.27 -2.04
C LYS A 2 -4.99 -15.28 -2.24
N ALA A 3 -4.95 -14.22 -1.44
CA ALA A 3 -3.97 -13.15 -1.54
C ALA A 3 -3.53 -12.69 -0.15
N TRP A 4 -2.27 -12.26 -0.04
CA TRP A 4 -1.65 -11.78 1.19
C TRP A 4 -0.74 -10.60 0.86
N GLY A 5 -0.62 -9.68 1.81
CA GLY A 5 0.31 -8.57 1.74
C GLY A 5 1.07 -8.43 3.05
N ILE A 6 2.32 -8.00 2.95
CA ILE A 6 3.19 -7.70 4.08
C ILE A 6 4.05 -6.51 3.68
N SER A 7 4.30 -5.60 4.62
CA SER A 7 5.25 -4.51 4.46
C SER A 7 6.05 -4.36 5.75
N HIS A 8 7.30 -3.94 5.62
CA HIS A 8 8.26 -3.85 6.72
C HIS A 8 9.17 -2.64 6.53
N VAL A 9 9.46 -1.91 7.61
CA VAL A 9 10.29 -0.69 7.59
C VAL A 9 11.75 -0.92 7.14
N GLY A 10 12.20 -2.17 7.23
CA GLY A 10 13.58 -2.56 6.94
C GLY A 10 14.52 -2.21 8.09
N MET A 11 15.83 -2.08 7.80
CA MET A 11 16.87 -1.90 8.82
C MET A 11 17.38 -0.46 8.96
N GLN A 12 17.07 0.41 7.98
CA GLN A 12 17.69 1.74 7.87
C GLN A 12 16.70 2.91 8.04
N ARG A 13 15.43 2.70 7.69
CA ARG A 13 14.40 3.75 7.78
C ARG A 13 13.82 3.78 9.20
N LYS A 14 13.39 4.96 9.64
CA LYS A 14 12.69 5.14 10.93
C LYS A 14 11.18 4.92 10.83
N LEU A 15 10.63 5.14 9.64
CA LEU A 15 9.22 5.03 9.34
C LEU A 15 9.05 4.22 8.06
N ASN A 16 8.03 3.36 8.05
CA ASN A 16 7.62 2.71 6.83
C ASN A 16 6.68 3.66 6.07
N GLU A 17 7.13 4.16 4.93
CA GLU A 17 6.34 5.05 4.07
C GLU A 17 5.63 4.26 2.95
N ASP A 18 5.72 2.93 2.96
CA ASP A 18 4.99 2.06 2.05
C ASP A 18 3.55 1.82 2.56
N ALA A 19 2.59 1.88 1.65
CA ALA A 19 1.21 1.46 1.89
C ALA A 19 0.77 0.48 0.79
N TYR A 20 -0.15 -0.43 1.11
CA TYR A 20 -0.73 -1.33 0.12
C TYR A 20 -2.19 -1.66 0.42
N ALA A 21 -2.94 -2.07 -0.60
CA ALA A 21 -4.26 -2.68 -0.43
C ALA A 21 -4.46 -3.87 -1.37
N ILE A 22 -5.27 -4.82 -0.90
CA ILE A 22 -5.71 -5.99 -1.65
C ILE A 22 -7.24 -5.99 -1.62
N ARG A 23 -7.85 -6.13 -2.79
CA ARG A 23 -9.29 -6.33 -2.94
C ARG A 23 -9.52 -7.55 -3.81
N ILE A 24 -10.22 -8.55 -3.28
CA ILE A 24 -10.73 -9.67 -4.05
C ILE A 24 -12.20 -9.38 -4.33
N PHE A 25 -12.61 -9.41 -5.59
CA PHE A 25 -13.95 -9.05 -6.02
C PHE A 25 -14.43 -9.93 -7.19
N GLY A 26 -15.73 -9.84 -7.46
CA GLY A 26 -16.40 -10.61 -8.51
C GLY A 26 -16.49 -12.11 -8.23
N GLU A 27 -17.46 -12.77 -8.85
CA GLU A 27 -17.81 -14.16 -8.57
C GLU A 27 -16.72 -15.15 -9.00
N HIS A 28 -15.84 -14.74 -9.91
CA HIS A 28 -14.74 -15.55 -10.41
C HIS A 28 -13.40 -15.26 -9.71
N GLY A 29 -13.41 -14.43 -8.67
CA GLY A 29 -12.23 -14.14 -7.85
C GLY A 29 -11.20 -13.25 -8.57
N GLN A 30 -11.67 -12.23 -9.29
CA GLN A 30 -10.80 -11.15 -9.74
C GLN A 30 -10.16 -10.45 -8.53
N ALA A 31 -9.04 -9.80 -8.76
CA ALA A 31 -8.35 -9.09 -7.70
C ALA A 31 -7.71 -7.80 -8.19
N PHE A 32 -7.71 -6.82 -7.30
CA PHE A 32 -7.04 -5.54 -7.43
C PHE A 32 -5.98 -5.44 -6.34
N PHE A 33 -4.81 -4.97 -6.74
CA PHE A 33 -3.64 -4.82 -5.88
C PHE A 33 -3.05 -3.44 -6.14
N VAL A 34 -2.73 -2.73 -5.06
CA VAL A 34 -2.04 -1.44 -5.14
C VAL A 34 -0.96 -1.39 -4.07
N VAL A 35 0.18 -0.82 -4.43
CA VAL A 35 1.29 -0.49 -3.54
C VAL A 35 1.72 0.94 -3.87
N CYS A 36 1.94 1.75 -2.84
CA CYS A 36 2.43 3.11 -2.98
C CYS A 36 3.61 3.32 -2.02
N ASP A 37 4.72 3.85 -2.54
CA ASP A 37 5.92 4.22 -1.78
C ASP A 37 5.93 5.74 -1.59
N GLY A 38 5.90 6.18 -0.34
CA GLY A 38 5.99 7.58 0.02
C GLY A 38 7.40 8.11 -0.14
N MET A 39 7.57 9.26 -0.81
CA MET A 39 8.90 9.84 -1.05
C MET A 39 9.66 10.13 0.26
N GLY A 40 10.72 9.37 0.51
CA GLY A 40 11.64 9.60 1.62
C GLY A 40 12.33 10.97 1.51
N GLY A 41 12.33 11.73 2.60
CA GLY A 41 12.93 13.07 2.68
C GLY A 41 11.97 14.21 2.35
N ALA A 42 10.79 13.91 1.78
CA ALA A 42 9.66 14.83 1.76
C ALA A 42 8.91 14.78 3.11
N LYS A 43 8.07 15.79 3.36
CA LYS A 43 7.24 15.79 4.58
C LYS A 43 6.08 14.81 4.40
N ALA A 44 5.93 13.88 5.35
CA ALA A 44 4.79 12.97 5.49
C ALA A 44 4.60 12.00 4.29
N GLY A 45 5.66 11.28 3.90
CA GLY A 45 5.57 10.27 2.84
C GLY A 45 4.58 9.15 3.15
N ASP A 46 4.47 8.74 4.42
CA ASP A 46 3.50 7.78 4.94
C ASP A 46 2.04 8.22 4.75
N VAL A 47 1.77 9.51 4.93
CA VAL A 47 0.43 10.07 4.71
C VAL A 47 0.12 10.08 3.23
N ALA A 48 1.08 10.50 2.39
CA ALA A 48 0.90 10.56 0.95
C ALA A 48 0.64 9.16 0.35
N SER A 49 1.42 8.15 0.73
CA SER A 49 1.23 6.78 0.24
C SER A 49 -0.09 6.17 0.71
N ARG A 50 -0.51 6.44 1.95
CA ARG A 50 -1.83 6.01 2.46
C ARG A 50 -2.98 6.65 1.68
N ILE A 51 -2.93 7.96 1.43
CA ILE A 51 -3.95 8.66 0.63
C ILE A 51 -4.04 8.06 -0.77
N ALA A 52 -2.89 7.80 -1.42
CA ALA A 52 -2.88 7.21 -2.76
C ALA A 52 -3.55 5.82 -2.77
N VAL A 53 -3.18 4.94 -1.83
CA VAL A 53 -3.82 3.62 -1.70
C VAL A 53 -5.31 3.73 -1.47
N GLU A 54 -5.74 4.63 -0.57
CA GLU A 54 -7.16 4.89 -0.29
C GLU A 54 -7.89 5.36 -1.56
N SER A 55 -7.34 6.33 -2.30
CA SER A 55 -7.93 6.84 -3.54
C SER A 55 -8.05 5.81 -4.66
N PHE A 56 -7.10 4.88 -4.77
CA PHE A 56 -7.20 3.78 -5.75
C PHE A 56 -8.13 2.65 -5.28
N SER A 57 -8.50 2.62 -4.00
CA SER A 57 -9.28 1.54 -3.38
C SER A 57 -10.72 1.92 -3.03
N GLU A 58 -11.14 3.16 -3.34
CA GLU A 58 -12.56 3.58 -3.41
C GLU A 58 -13.25 2.97 -4.64
#